data_AF-A0A258SVQ0-F1
#
_entry.id   AF-A0A258SVQ0-F1
#
_cell.length_a   1.000
_cell.length_b   1.000
_cell.length_c   1.000
_cell.angle_alpha   90.00
_cell.angle_beta   90.00
_cell.angle_gamma   90.00
#
_symmetry.space_group_name_H-M   'P 1'
#
loop_
_entity.id
_entity.type
_entity.pdbx_description
1 polymer ?
#
loop_
_entity_poly.entity_id
_entity_poly.type
_entity_poly.pdbx_seq_one_letter_code
_entity_poly.pdbx_strand_id
1 'polypeptide(L)'
;MTTKNADIGLVGLAVMGQNLALNIADHGYTIAVYNRDPKKMVNFIEECKKNEPSHENVVGHADLASFVLSIKRPRKIILLVKAGSATDVTINA
;
A
#
# COMPACT_ATOMS: atom_id res chain seq x y z
N MET A 1 18.85 -4.62 -11.53
CA MET A 1 17.94 -3.57 -11.03
C MET A 1 17.84 -3.74 -9.53
N THR A 2 18.43 -2.86 -8.74
CA THR A 2 18.28 -2.85 -7.28
C THR A 2 16.81 -2.68 -6.94
N THR A 3 16.13 -3.74 -6.52
CA THR A 3 14.76 -3.68 -6.02
C THR A 3 14.76 -2.78 -4.79
N LYS A 4 14.33 -1.53 -4.97
CA LYS A 4 14.20 -0.56 -3.88
C LYS A 4 13.01 -1.01 -3.03
N ASN A 5 13.28 -1.67 -1.91
CA ASN A 5 12.24 -2.05 -0.97
C ASN A 5 11.49 -0.81 -0.46
N ALA A 6 10.19 -0.93 -0.21
CA ALA A 6 9.35 0.12 0.35
C ALA A 6 9.70 0.40 1.82
N ASP A 7 9.56 1.65 2.24
CA ASP A 7 9.80 2.10 3.61
C ASP A 7 8.65 1.73 4.56
N ILE A 8 7.44 1.66 4.03
CA ILE A 8 6.21 1.37 4.77
C ILE A 8 5.18 0.69 3.86
N GLY A 9 4.32 -0.14 4.45
CA GLY A 9 3.19 -0.78 3.79
C GLY A 9 1.86 -0.24 4.28
N LEU A 10 0.85 -0.21 3.40
CA LEU A 10 -0.54 0.09 3.75
C LEU A 10 -1.48 -0.96 3.19
N VAL A 11 -2.34 -1.50 4.06
CA VAL A 11 -3.40 -2.45 3.69
C VAL A 11 -4.76 -1.77 3.77
N GLY A 12 -5.49 -1.77 2.66
CA GLY A 12 -6.83 -1.20 2.55
C GLY A 12 -6.85 0.11 1.77
N LEU A 13 -7.37 0.05 0.54
CA LEU A 13 -7.38 1.17 -0.41
C LEU A 13 -8.80 1.71 -0.64
N ALA A 14 -9.50 2.00 0.45
CA ALA A 14 -10.63 2.94 0.41
C ALA A 14 -10.11 4.39 0.39
N VAL A 15 -10.99 5.38 0.30
CA VAL A 15 -10.62 6.81 0.18
C VAL A 15 -9.60 7.25 1.23
N MET A 16 -9.79 6.89 2.50
CA MET A 16 -8.84 7.26 3.57
C MET A 16 -7.47 6.60 3.39
N GLY A 17 -7.43 5.32 2.98
CA GLY A 17 -6.18 4.59 2.75
C GLY A 17 -5.40 5.11 1.55
N GLN A 18 -6.11 5.47 0.48
CA GLN A 18 -5.52 6.11 -0.70
C GLN A 18 -4.88 7.45 -0.35
N ASN A 19 -5.62 8.33 0.35
CA ASN A 19 -5.10 9.64 0.73
C ASN A 19 -3.91 9.55 1.68
N LEU A 20 -3.90 8.60 2.62
CA LEU A 20 -2.75 8.40 3.49
C LEU A 20 -1.54 7.87 2.72
N ALA A 21 -1.75 6.97 1.75
CA ALA A 21 -0.67 6.48 0.90
C ALA A 21 -0.03 7.59 0.08
N LEU A 22 -0.86 8.46 -0.53
CA LEU A 22 -0.38 9.64 -1.26
C LEU A 22 0.37 10.60 -0.35
N ASN A 23 -0.18 10.90 0.84
CA ASN A 23 0.50 11.75 1.81
C ASN A 23 1.91 11.22 2.16
N ILE A 24 2.05 9.92 2.40
CA ILE A 24 3.35 9.30 2.67
C ILE A 24 4.29 9.42 1.46
N ALA A 25 3.78 9.17 0.25
CA ALA A 25 4.54 9.25 -1.00
C ALA A 25 5.05 10.67 -1.29
N ASP A 26 4.22 11.68 -1.04
CA ASP A 26 4.56 13.10 -1.21
C ASP A 26 5.67 13.57 -0.27
N HIS A 27 5.77 12.94 0.91
CA HIS A 27 6.84 13.22 1.88
C HIS A 27 8.12 12.42 1.61
N GLY A 28 8.26 11.83 0.42
CA GLY A 28 9.50 11.20 -0.05
C GLY A 28 9.74 9.77 0.41
N TYR A 29 8.72 9.10 0.97
CA TYR A 29 8.80 7.69 1.35
C TYR A 29 8.23 6.79 0.27
N THR A 30 8.88 5.65 0.00
CA THR A 30 8.30 4.64 -0.87
C THR A 30 7.29 3.82 -0.07
N ILE A 31 6.03 3.78 -0.52
CA ILE A 31 4.95 3.03 0.12
C ILE A 31 4.52 1.83 -0.74
N ALA A 32 4.51 0.65 -0.14
CA ALA A 32 3.85 -0.52 -0.71
C ALA A 32 2.36 -0.47 -0.36
N VAL A 33 1.48 -0.79 -1.31
CA VAL A 33 0.04 -0.84 -1.07
C VAL A 33 -0.56 -2.19 -1.46
N TYR A 34 -1.47 -2.68 -0.62
CA TYR A 34 -2.20 -3.91 -0.83
C TYR A 34 -3.68 -3.72 -0.51
N ASN A 35 -4.54 -4.39 -1.26
CA ASN A 35 -5.96 -4.46 -0.97
C ASN A 35 -6.50 -5.83 -1.33
N ARG A 36 -7.39 -6.39 -0.50
CA ARG A 36 -7.99 -7.72 -0.70
C ARG A 36 -8.68 -7.88 -2.06
N ASP A 37 -9.28 -6.81 -2.56
CA ASP A 37 -9.76 -6.73 -3.95
C ASP A 37 -8.65 -6.10 -4.81
N PRO A 38 -7.99 -6.88 -5.70
CA PRO A 38 -6.91 -6.38 -6.53
C PRO A 38 -7.35 -5.27 -7.49
N LYS A 39 -8.63 -5.23 -7.89
CA LYS A 39 -9.14 -4.19 -8.80
C LYS A 39 -9.02 -2.80 -8.18
N LYS A 40 -9.27 -2.67 -6.87
CA LYS A 40 -9.08 -1.39 -6.16
C LYS A 40 -7.63 -0.95 -6.14
N MET A 41 -6.70 -1.90 -5.98
CA MET A 41 -5.26 -1.61 -6.04
C MET A 41 -4.85 -1.17 -7.44
N VAL A 42 -5.26 -1.91 -8.47
CA VAL A 42 -4.95 -1.57 -9.87
C VAL A 42 -5.49 -0.20 -10.24
N ASN A 43 -6.77 0.08 -9.94
CA ASN A 43 -7.38 1.38 -10.23
C ASN A 43 -6.63 2.52 -9.53
N PHE A 44 -6.29 2.35 -8.25
CA PHE A 44 -5.54 3.35 -7.49
C PHE A 44 -4.15 3.63 -8.09
N ILE A 45 -3.41 2.59 -8.48
CA ILE A 45 -2.09 2.75 -9.11
C ILE A 45 -2.21 3.45 -10.46
N GLU A 46 -3.21 3.12 -11.27
CA GLU A 46 -3.44 3.79 -12.56
C GLU A 46 -3.89 5.24 -12.39
N GLU A 47 -4.66 5.55 -11.35
CA GLU A 47 -5.00 6.93 -10.97
C GLU A 47 -3.76 7.72 -10.52
N CYS A 48 -2.91 7.11 -9.67
CA CYS A 48 -1.65 7.73 -9.24
C CYS A 48 -0.77 8.09 -10.42
N LYS A 49 -0.52 7.14 -11.34
CA LYS A 49 0.32 7.37 -12.53
C LYS A 49 -0.14 8.54 -13.41
N LYS A 50 -1.45 8.82 -13.42
CA LYS A 50 -2.03 9.88 -14.26
C LYS A 50 -2.02 11.24 -13.57
N ASN A 51 -2.23 11.26 -12.26
CA ASN A 51 -2.62 12.49 -11.55
C ASN A 51 -1.61 12.92 -10.48
N GLU A 52 -0.76 12.02 -9.99
CA GLU A 52 0.04 12.26 -8.79
C GLU A 52 1.53 12.37 -9.13
N PRO A 53 2.20 13.48 -8.79
CA PRO A 53 3.63 13.66 -9.08
C PRO A 53 4.51 12.66 -8.33
N SER A 54 4.04 12.13 -7.20
CA SER A 54 4.73 11.16 -6.36
C SER A 54 4.44 9.70 -6.73
N HIS A 55 3.80 9.44 -7.88
CA HIS A 55 3.35 8.09 -8.26
C HIS A 55 4.46 7.03 -8.25
N GLU A 56 5.71 7.39 -8.52
CA GLU A 56 6.87 6.48 -8.51
C GLU A 56 7.16 5.90 -7.12
N ASN A 57 6.69 6.59 -6.06
CA ASN A 57 6.83 6.16 -4.68
C ASN A 57 5.68 5.23 -4.23
N VAL A 58 4.64 5.02 -5.03
CA VAL A 58 3.50 4.17 -4.69
C VAL A 58 3.59 2.85 -5.47
N VAL A 59 3.82 1.75 -4.76
CA VAL A 59 4.04 0.43 -5.37
C VAL A 59 2.90 -0.53 -5.00
N GLY A 60 2.11 -0.92 -5.99
CA GLY A 60 0.98 -1.84 -5.79
C GLY A 60 1.38 -3.31 -5.83
N HIS A 61 0.83 -4.09 -4.91
CA HIS A 61 1.02 -5.53 -4.84
C HIS A 61 -0.32 -6.26 -4.87
N ALA A 62 -0.45 -7.28 -5.73
CA ALA A 62 -1.68 -8.05 -5.89
C ALA A 62 -1.80 -9.19 -4.88
N ASP A 63 -0.68 -9.65 -4.33
CA ASP A 63 -0.64 -10.73 -3.33
C ASP A 63 0.00 -10.24 -2.03
N LEU A 64 -0.43 -10.83 -0.91
CA LEU A 64 0.00 -10.45 0.42
C LEU A 64 1.48 -10.80 0.68
N ALA A 65 1.98 -11.90 0.12
CA ALA A 65 3.36 -12.33 0.34
C ALA A 65 4.36 -11.39 -0.34
N SER A 66 4.12 -10.99 -1.60
CA SER A 66 4.97 -10.01 -2.28
C SER A 66 4.89 -8.63 -1.64
N PHE A 67 3.72 -8.23 -1.14
CA PHE A 67 3.55 -7.01 -0.34
C PHE A 67 4.43 -7.04 0.91
N VAL A 68 4.40 -8.13 1.69
CA VAL A 68 5.23 -8.23 2.91
C VAL A 68 6.72 -8.30 2.58
N LEU A 69 7.10 -8.98 1.50
CA LEU A 69 8.49 -9.12 1.07
C LEU A 69 9.07 -7.83 0.48
N SER A 70 8.24 -6.94 -0.05
CA SER A 70 8.70 -5.66 -0.62
C SER A 70 9.05 -4.61 0.44
N ILE A 71 8.65 -4.78 1.69
CA ILE A 71 8.87 -3.79 2.77
C ILE A 71 10.18 -4.03 3.52
N LYS A 72 10.94 -2.95 3.79
CA LYS A 72 12.17 -2.97 4.59
C LYS A 72 11.93 -3.51 6.02
N ARG A 73 12.95 -4.13 6.62
CA ARG A 73 12.90 -4.55 8.04
C ARG A 73 13.39 -3.42 8.97
N PRO A 74 12.84 -3.28 10.20
CA PRO A 74 11.62 -3.93 10.69
C PRO A 74 10.39 -3.42 9.91
N ARG A 75 9.47 -4.33 9.56
CA ARG A 75 8.35 -4.01 8.66
C ARG A 75 7.33 -3.13 9.35
N LYS A 76 7.02 -1.99 8.74
CA LYS A 76 6.00 -1.04 9.18
C LYS A 76 4.80 -1.22 8.28
N ILE A 77 3.66 -1.65 8.84
CA ILE A 77 2.43 -1.90 8.08
C ILE A 77 1.29 -1.16 8.78
N ILE A 78 0.60 -0.30 8.03
CA ILE A 78 -0.62 0.38 8.48
C ILE A 78 -1.82 -0.43 7.97
N LEU A 79 -2.69 -0.83 8.88
CA LEU A 79 -3.97 -1.48 8.55
C LEU A 79 -5.08 -0.43 8.56
N LEU A 80 -5.64 -0.15 7.38
CA LEU A 80 -6.70 0.82 7.18
C LEU A 80 -7.92 0.13 6.54
N VAL A 81 -8.45 -0.83 7.29
CA VAL A 81 -9.58 -1.68 6.91
C VAL A 81 -10.80 -1.43 7.79
N LYS A 82 -11.92 -2.08 7.47
CA LYS A 82 -13.13 -1.99 8.30
C LYS A 82 -12.81 -2.44 9.74
N ALA A 83 -13.23 -1.63 10.71
CA ALA A 83 -13.06 -1.92 12.13
C ALA A 83 -13.77 -3.23 12.54
N GLY A 84 -13.25 -3.87 13.59
CA GLY A 84 -13.73 -5.15 14.09
C GLY A 84 -13.14 -6.33 13.31
N SER A 85 -13.95 -7.37 13.08
CA SER A 85 -13.48 -8.67 12.59
C SER A 85 -12.68 -8.65 11.30
N ALA A 86 -12.93 -7.69 10.40
CA ALA A 86 -12.14 -7.56 9.17
C ALA A 86 -10.67 -7.18 9.45
N THR A 87 -10.41 -6.45 10.53
CA THR A 87 -9.05 -6.15 11.01
C THR A 87 -8.38 -7.41 11.52
N ASP A 88 -9.05 -8.19 12.38
CA ASP A 88 -8.49 -9.45 12.92
C ASP A 88 -8.21 -10.48 11.81
N VAL A 89 -9.10 -10.59 10.82
CA VAL A 89 -8.87 -11.45 9.65
C VAL A 89 -7.64 -11.00 8.87
N THR A 90 -7.40 -9.70 8.75
CA THR A 90 -6.22 -9.17 8.05
C THR A 90 -4.93 -9.42 8.84
N ILE A 91 -4.98 -9.36 10.17
CA ILE A 91 -3.84 -9.65 11.05
C ILE A 91 -3.45 -11.13 10.97
N ASN A 92 -4.43 -12.04 10.85
CA ASN A 92 -4.23 -13.49 10.85
C ASN A 92 -4.05 -14.10 9.44
N ALA A 93 -4.04 -13.28 8.38
CA ALA A 93 -3.86 -13.72 6.99
C ALA A 93 -2.40 -14.01 6.65
#